data_AF-Q14QE9-F1
#
_entry.id   AF-Q14QE9-F1
#
_cell.length_a   1.000
_cell.length_b   1.000
_cell.length_c   1.000
_cell.angle_alpha   90.00
_cell.angle_beta   90.00
_cell.angle_gamma   90.00
#
_symmetry.space_group_name_H-M   'P 1'
#
loop_
_entity.id
_entity.type
_entity.pdbx_description
1 polymer ?
#
loop_
_entity_poly.entity_id
_entity_poly.type
_entity_poly.pdbx_seq_one_letter_code
_entity_poly.pdbx_strand_id
1 'polypeptide(L)'
;MNFTKVTWWRYGTIISQWFRKKWIKVKTNTKVTEFVVENNKVTKIKLSPQEEIVADLVLVAIGFVPATKFLKTTDLKMNLEQF
;
A
#
# COMPACT_ATOMS: atom_id res chain seq x y z
N MET A 1 2.95 4.01 -0.29
CA MET A 1 4.17 3.66 -1.07
C MET A 1 5.23 4.69 -0.76
N ASN A 2 6.40 4.27 -0.25
CA ASN A 2 7.51 5.20 -0.04
C ASN A 2 8.38 5.19 -1.31
N PHE A 3 8.26 6.24 -2.14
CA PHE A 3 9.01 6.33 -3.41
C PHE A 3 10.52 6.23 -3.20
N THR A 4 11.02 6.56 -2.01
CA THR A 4 12.45 6.47 -1.66
C THR A 4 12.97 5.04 -1.54
N LYS A 5 12.09 4.03 -1.36
CA LYS A 5 12.50 2.62 -1.23
C LYS A 5 12.97 2.00 -2.55
N VAL A 6 12.54 2.54 -3.68
CA VAL A 6 12.88 2.03 -5.02
C VAL A 6 13.65 3.07 -5.83
N THR A 7 13.31 4.34 -5.66
CA THR A 7 13.94 5.45 -6.38
C THR A 7 14.68 6.36 -5.42
N TRP A 8 15.78 6.98 -5.84
CA TRP A 8 16.45 7.99 -5.03
C TRP A 8 15.52 9.16 -4.68
N TRP A 9 15.74 9.82 -3.53
CA TRP A 9 14.81 10.82 -2.98
C TRP A 9 14.47 11.94 -3.97
N ARG A 10 15.43 12.36 -4.81
CA ARG A 10 15.24 13.39 -5.85
C ARG A 10 14.15 12.99 -6.84
N TYR A 11 14.11 11.73 -7.27
CA TYR A 11 13.12 11.22 -8.21
C TYR A 11 11.75 11.05 -7.57
N GLY A 12 11.70 10.63 -6.30
CA GLY A 12 10.45 10.55 -5.54
C GLY A 12 9.72 11.89 -5.44
N THR A 13 10.46 13.00 -5.29
CA THR A 13 9.90 14.35 -5.28
C THR A 13 9.30 14.74 -6.64
N ILE A 14 10.01 14.47 -7.74
CA ILE A 14 9.54 14.79 -9.10
C ILE A 14 8.25 14.04 -9.42
N ILE A 15 8.20 12.74 -9.12
CA ILE A 15 7.03 11.90 -9.33
C ILE A 15 5.84 12.41 -8.50
N SER A 16 6.07 12.74 -7.23
CA SER A 16 5.03 13.28 -6.35
C SER A 16 4.46 14.60 -6.87
N GLN A 17 5.31 15.49 -7.40
CA GLN A 17 4.86 16.74 -8.02
C GLN A 17 4.05 16.49 -9.29
N TRP A 18 4.45 15.53 -10.12
CA TRP A 18 3.72 15.16 -11.34
C TRP A 18 2.31 14.67 -11.02
N PHE A 19 2.12 13.84 -9.98
CA PHE A 19 0.79 13.44 -9.53
C PHE A 19 -0.05 14.61 -9.00
N ARG A 20 0.55 15.52 -8.22
CA ARG A 20 -0.17 16.71 -7.73
C ARG A 20 -0.65 17.61 -8.86
N LYS A 21 0.14 17.77 -9.94
CA LYS A 21 -0.27 18.50 -11.16
C LYS A 21 -1.48 17.87 -11.86
N LYS A 22 -1.72 16.58 -11.63
CA LYS A 22 -2.89 15.84 -12.13
C LYS A 22 -4.04 15.78 -11.10
N TRP A 23 -4.03 16.66 -10.10
CA TRP A 23 -5.05 16.74 -9.05
C TRP A 23 -5.14 15.50 -8.16
N ILE A 24 -4.09 14.66 -8.15
CA ILE A 24 -4.02 13.48 -7.29
C ILE A 24 -3.48 13.92 -5.92
N LYS A 25 -4.26 13.68 -4.87
CA LYS A 25 -3.87 13.97 -3.48
C LYS A 25 -2.91 12.89 -2.97
N VAL A 26 -1.61 13.17 -3.05
CA VAL A 26 -0.56 12.28 -2.53
C VAL A 26 -0.37 12.49 -1.02
N LYS A 27 -0.67 11.46 -0.23
CA LYS A 27 -0.41 11.38 1.21
C LYS A 27 0.75 10.42 1.52
N THR A 28 1.76 10.93 2.21
CA THR A 28 2.95 10.21 2.65
C THR A 28 3.04 10.23 4.17
N ASN A 29 3.88 9.37 4.75
CA ASN A 29 4.00 9.23 6.22
C ASN A 29 2.65 8.93 6.89
N THR A 30 1.78 8.23 6.16
CA THR A 30 0.46 7.84 6.63
C THR A 30 0.33 6.33 6.54
N LYS A 31 -0.32 5.73 7.53
CA LYS A 31 -0.61 4.29 7.57
C LYS A 31 -2.12 4.09 7.55
N VAL A 32 -2.59 3.22 6.66
CA VAL A 32 -3.97 2.73 6.68
C VAL A 32 -4.13 1.79 7.88
N THR A 33 -5.14 2.05 8.70
CA THR A 33 -5.46 1.24 9.88
C THR A 33 -6.66 0.34 9.66
N GLU A 34 -7.66 0.80 8.91
CA GLU A 34 -8.91 0.06 8.73
C GLU A 34 -9.61 0.45 7.41
N PHE A 35 -10.28 -0.53 6.79
CA PHE A 35 -11.26 -0.30 5.73
C PHE A 35 -12.67 -0.42 6.34
N VAL A 36 -13.46 0.63 6.24
CA VAL A 36 -14.86 0.63 6.68
C VAL A 36 -15.72 0.15 5.50
N VAL A 37 -16.45 -0.94 5.72
CA VAL A 37 -17.26 -1.62 4.71
C VAL A 37 -18.70 -1.67 5.17
N GLU A 38 -19.61 -1.18 4.34
CA GLU A 38 -21.04 -1.22 4.56
C GLU A 38 -21.71 -1.82 3.32
N ASN A 39 -22.67 -2.74 3.50
CA ASN A 39 -23.35 -3.41 2.39
C ASN A 39 -22.40 -4.01 1.33
N ASN A 40 -21.30 -4.62 1.80
CA ASN A 40 -20.26 -5.23 0.96
C ASN A 40 -19.52 -4.23 0.02
N LYS A 41 -19.57 -2.93 0.31
CA LYS A 41 -18.81 -1.88 -0.39
C LYS A 41 -17.96 -1.09 0.59
N VAL A 42 -16.74 -0.73 0.19
CA VAL A 42 -15.95 0.22 0.96
C VAL A 42 -16.64 1.58 0.88
N THR A 43 -16.78 2.24 2.03
CA THR A 43 -17.30 3.61 2.11
C THR A 43 -16.23 4.58 2.59
N LYS A 44 -15.27 4.09 3.38
CA LYS A 44 -14.27 4.92 4.03
C LYS A 44 -13.00 4.14 4.40
N ILE A 45 -11.88 4.84 4.45
CA ILE A 45 -10.57 4.35 4.88
C ILE A 45 -10.14 5.16 6.10
N LYS A 46 -9.75 4.50 7.19
CA LYS A 46 -9.15 5.15 8.36
C LYS A 46 -7.63 5.12 8.26
N LEU A 47 -7.03 6.23 8.66
CA LEU A 47 -5.60 6.50 8.61
C LEU A 47 -5.10 6.89 10.01
N SER A 48 -3.91 6.42 10.38
CA SER A 48 -3.22 6.88 11.58
C SER A 48 -2.67 8.31 11.38
N PRO A 49 -2.81 9.24 12.34
CA PRO A 49 -3.33 9.03 13.70
C PRO A 49 -4.86 9.09 13.87
N GLN A 50 -5.64 9.77 13.03
CA GLN A 50 -7.12 9.83 13.12
C GLN A 50 -7.77 10.46 11.86
N GLU A 51 -7.16 10.28 10.69
CA GLU A 51 -7.73 10.83 9.45
C GLU A 51 -8.65 9.81 8.76
N GLU A 52 -9.72 10.29 8.12
CA GLU A 52 -10.64 9.46 7.37
C GLU A 52 -10.75 9.94 5.91
N ILE A 53 -10.80 8.99 4.98
CA ILE A 53 -10.99 9.25 3.54
C ILE A 53 -12.24 8.51 3.07
N VAL A 54 -13.22 9.24 2.53
CA VAL A 54 -14.37 8.63 1.84
C VAL A 54 -13.91 8.08 0.49
N ALA A 55 -14.24 6.83 0.19
CA ALA A 55 -13.88 6.17 -1.05
C ALA A 55 -14.85 5.02 -1.37
N ASP A 56 -15.26 4.93 -2.64
CA ASP A 56 -16.13 3.85 -3.13
C ASP A 56 -15.34 2.60 -3.58
N LEU A 57 -14.04 2.79 -3.88
CA LEU A 57 -13.14 1.76 -4.38
C LEU A 57 -11.74 1.95 -3.78
N VAL A 58 -11.09 0.84 -3.44
CA VAL A 58 -9.72 0.82 -2.94
C VAL A 58 -8.86 -0.11 -3.79
N LEU A 59 -7.74 0.42 -4.28
CA LEU A 59 -6.70 -0.37 -4.94
C LEU A 59 -5.52 -0.55 -3.97
N VAL A 60 -5.20 -1.80 -3.63
CA VAL A 60 -4.10 -2.13 -2.72
C VAL A 60 -2.87 -2.56 -3.52
N ALA A 61 -1.88 -1.67 -3.63
CA ALA A 61 -0.61 -1.90 -4.31
C ALA A 61 0.57 -1.83 -3.33
N ILE A 62 0.72 -2.86 -2.49
CA ILE A 62 1.70 -2.89 -1.38
C ILE A 62 2.83 -3.91 -1.56
N GLY A 63 2.94 -4.52 -2.74
CA GLY A 63 3.89 -5.58 -3.04
C GLY A 63 3.19 -6.91 -3.28
N PHE A 64 3.97 -7.99 -3.30
CA PHE A 64 3.47 -9.34 -3.52
C PHE A 64 4.16 -10.32 -2.55
N VAL A 65 3.50 -11.45 -2.31
CA VAL A 65 4.06 -12.58 -1.55
C VAL A 65 4.21 -13.75 -2.51
N PRO A 66 5.39 -14.35 -2.65
CA PRO A 66 5.57 -15.55 -3.47
C PRO A 66 4.62 -16.67 -3.04
N ALA A 67 3.97 -17.32 -4.00
CA ALA A 67 2.99 -18.37 -3.74
C ALA A 67 3.66 -19.73 -3.44
N THR A 68 4.53 -19.80 -2.44
CA THR A 68 5.36 -20.99 -2.14
C THR A 68 4.71 -21.98 -1.17
N LYS A 69 3.43 -21.78 -0.80
CA LYS A 69 2.73 -22.63 0.18
C LYS A 69 2.70 -24.11 -0.18
N PHE A 70 2.72 -24.44 -1.47
CA PHE A 70 2.69 -25.83 -1.96
C PHE A 70 4.01 -26.58 -1.72
N LEU A 71 5.10 -25.88 -1.42
CA LEU A 71 6.42 -26.46 -1.18
C LEU A 71 6.64 -26.86 0.29
N LYS A 72 5.66 -26.60 1.18
CA LYS A 72 5.78 -26.83 2.63
C LYS A 72 6.09 -28.28 3.03
N THR A 73 5.75 -29.25 2.18
CA THR A 73 5.98 -30.69 2.42
C THR A 73 7.28 -31.20 1.81
N THR A 74 8.09 -30.31 1.23
CA THR A 74 9.37 -30.66 0.59
C THR A 74 10.53 -30.28 1.49
N ASP A 75 11.69 -30.87 1.23
CA ASP A 75 12.94 -30.52 1.93
C ASP A 75 13.59 -29.23 1.42
N LEU A 76 12.90 -28.48 0.54
CA LEU A 76 13.40 -27.24 0.00
C LEU A 76 13.44 -26.16 1.10
N LYS A 77 14.65 -25.65 1.34
CA LYS A 77 14.85 -24.52 2.26
C LYS A 77 14.20 -23.26 1.69
N MET A 78 13.22 -22.73 2.41
CA MET A 78 12.60 -21.44 2.10
C MET A 78 13.10 -20.36 3.05
N ASN A 79 13.28 -19.15 2.54
CA ASN A 79 13.48 -17.98 3.40
C ASN A 79 12.11 -17.56 3.97
N LEU A 80 11.87 -17.85 5.25
CA LEU A 80 10.59 -17.61 5.92
C LEU A 80 10.44 -16.20 6.49
N GLU A 81 11.53 -15.41 6.56
CA GLU A 81 11.57 -14.11 7.27
C GLU A 81 11.18 -12.89 6.41
N GLN A 82 10.20 -13.01 5.52
CA GLN A 82 9.83 -11.88 4.64
C GLN A 82 8.71 -10.97 5.16
N PHE A 83 8.41 -10.95 6.47
CA PHE A 83 7.48 -10.00 7.09
C PHE A 83 7.94 -9.49 8.46
#